data_AF-A0A3B9WYZ8-F1
#
_entry.id   AF-A0A3B9WYZ8-F1
#
_cell.length_a   1.000
_cell.length_b   1.000
_cell.length_c   1.000
_cell.angle_alpha   90.00
_cell.angle_beta   90.00
_cell.angle_gamma   90.00
#
_symmetry.space_group_name_H-M   'P 1'
#
loop_
_entity.id
_entity.type
_entity.pdbx_description
1 polymer ?
#
loop_
_entity_poly.entity_id
_entity_poly.type
_entity_poly.pdbx_seq_one_letter_code
_entity_poly.pdbx_strand_id
1 'polypeptide(L)'
;MSGGKEIRTKISSIKNTQKITKAMEMVSASKMRKAQDRMRVGKPYAHRIRSVIGHIANAKPEYRHSYFDTREVRKIGYIVVSTDRGLCGGLNINAFKATVTSMKEWADKGVDIEICTIGGRAASFFNSYGGKVVASVRDLGDTPEISDVIGSVKVLLDKYDAGEIDQINLVSNDFVNTMTHRPEVNQLVPLMPSDDEDL
;
A
#
# COMPACT_ATOMS: atom_id res chain seq x y z
N MET A 1 -16.55 44.49 26.69
CA MET A 1 -16.63 43.05 27.02
C MET A 1 -16.55 42.21 25.73
N SER A 2 -15.36 42.01 25.17
CA SER A 2 -15.14 41.23 23.94
C SER A 2 -14.93 39.73 24.23
N GLY A 3 -14.30 39.37 25.35
CA GLY A 3 -13.94 37.97 25.64
C GLY A 3 -15.12 37.01 25.82
N GLY A 4 -16.22 37.42 26.45
CA GLY A 4 -17.36 36.53 26.70
C GLY A 4 -18.10 36.07 25.43
N LYS A 5 -18.20 36.96 24.42
CA LYS A 5 -18.81 36.64 23.13
C LYS A 5 -17.89 35.74 22.30
N GLU A 6 -16.58 36.01 22.30
CA GLU A 6 -15.58 35.18 21.62
C GLU A 6 -15.51 33.76 22.20
N ILE A 7 -15.55 33.62 23.53
CA ILE A 7 -15.58 32.31 24.20
C ILE A 7 -16.82 31.52 23.78
N ARG A 8 -18.01 32.14 23.74
CA ARG A 8 -19.24 31.47 23.28
C ARG A 8 -19.14 31.02 21.82
N THR A 9 -18.57 31.85 20.94
CA THR A 9 -18.32 31.47 19.53
C THR A 9 -17.36 30.29 19.44
N LYS A 10 -16.27 30.28 20.21
CA LYS A 10 -15.31 29.16 20.22
C LYS A 10 -15.93 27.86 20.72
N ILE A 11 -16.76 27.94 21.77
CA ILE A 11 -17.54 26.79 22.27
C ILE A 11 -18.47 26.24 21.18
N SER A 12 -19.19 27.11 20.47
CA SER A 12 -20.08 26.69 19.38
C SER A 12 -19.30 26.02 18.24
N SER A 13 -18.16 26.59 17.85
CA SER A 13 -17.27 26.01 16.83
C SER A 13 -16.78 24.62 17.22
N ILE A 14 -16.28 24.43 18.44
CA ILE A 14 -15.79 23.13 18.93
C ILE A 14 -16.93 22.11 18.98
N LYS A 15 -18.12 22.50 19.44
CA LYS A 15 -19.31 21.61 19.43
C LYS A 15 -19.69 21.18 18.02
N ASN A 16 -19.57 22.07 17.03
CA ASN A 16 -19.83 21.70 15.64
C ASN A 16 -18.76 20.76 15.10
N THR A 17 -17.48 21.02 15.34
CA THR A 17 -16.40 20.10 14.97
C THR A 17 -16.60 18.72 15.61
N GLN A 18 -16.98 18.65 16.89
CA GLN A 18 -17.29 17.39 17.59
C GLN A 18 -18.43 16.62 16.93
N LYS A 19 -19.52 17.29 16.52
CA LYS A 19 -20.64 16.64 15.81
C LYS A 19 -20.20 16.08 14.46
N ILE A 20 -19.41 16.85 13.71
CA ILE A 20 -18.91 16.44 12.39
C ILE A 20 -17.99 15.24 12.53
N THR A 21 -17.01 15.29 13.43
CA THR A 21 -16.09 14.15 13.65
C THR A 21 -16.82 12.92 14.15
N LYS A 22 -17.85 13.08 15.00
CA LYS A 22 -18.68 11.96 15.44
C LYS A 22 -19.47 11.33 14.30
N ALA A 23 -20.02 12.14 13.40
CA ALA A 23 -20.68 11.65 12.20
C ALA A 23 -19.70 10.92 11.27
N MET A 24 -18.50 11.48 11.06
CA MET A 24 -17.45 10.85 10.26
C MET A 24 -16.98 9.51 10.86
N GLU A 25 -16.86 9.42 12.19
CA GLU A 25 -16.55 8.18 12.92
C GLU A 25 -17.60 7.10 12.62
N MET A 26 -18.89 7.42 12.75
CA MET A 26 -19.99 6.48 12.48
C MET A 26 -20.01 6.01 11.01
N VAL A 27 -19.83 6.93 10.07
CA VAL A 27 -19.76 6.61 8.63
C VAL A 27 -18.53 5.72 8.34
N SER A 28 -17.39 6.05 8.93
CA SER A 28 -16.15 5.28 8.74
C SER A 28 -16.25 3.88 9.35
N ALA A 29 -16.91 3.73 10.50
CA ALA A 29 -17.18 2.42 11.11
C ALA A 29 -18.03 1.54 10.18
N SER A 30 -19.08 2.10 9.55
CA SER A 30 -19.89 1.39 8.57
C SER A 30 -19.09 0.96 7.34
N LYS A 31 -18.25 1.86 6.80
CA LYS A 31 -17.37 1.58 5.65
C LYS A 31 -16.31 0.53 5.99
N MET A 32 -15.71 0.61 7.17
CA MET A 32 -14.71 -0.36 7.66
C MET A 32 -15.30 -1.77 7.70
N ARG A 33 -16.53 -1.93 8.22
CA ARG A 33 -17.20 -3.23 8.24
C ARG A 33 -17.35 -3.81 6.83
N LYS A 34 -17.85 -3.00 5.87
CA LYS A 34 -17.96 -3.42 4.46
C LYS A 34 -16.61 -3.76 3.83
N ALA A 35 -15.56 -3.02 4.17
CA ALA A 35 -14.21 -3.31 3.70
C ALA A 35 -13.66 -4.63 4.28
N GLN A 36 -13.88 -4.88 5.58
CA GLN A 36 -13.50 -6.14 6.23
C GLN A 36 -14.24 -7.33 5.63
N ASP A 37 -15.53 -7.21 5.35
CA ASP A 37 -16.31 -8.30 4.75
C ASP A 37 -15.78 -8.68 3.36
N ARG A 38 -15.41 -7.70 2.53
CA ARG A 38 -14.76 -7.96 1.23
C ARG A 38 -13.36 -8.52 1.38
N MET A 39 -12.57 -7.99 2.31
CA MET A 39 -11.24 -8.50 2.60
C MET A 39 -11.29 -9.97 3.04
N ARG A 40 -12.27 -10.37 3.86
CA ARG A 40 -12.46 -11.77 4.27
C ARG A 40 -12.71 -12.72 3.11
N VAL A 41 -13.36 -12.26 2.04
CA VAL A 41 -13.59 -13.07 0.84
C VAL A 41 -12.34 -13.09 -0.07
N GLY A 42 -11.64 -11.96 -0.20
CA GLY A 42 -10.46 -11.85 -1.07
C GLY A 42 -9.16 -12.42 -0.48
N LYS A 43 -8.98 -12.36 0.85
CA LYS A 43 -7.75 -12.79 1.54
C LYS A 43 -7.46 -14.29 1.31
N PRO A 44 -8.43 -15.22 1.44
CA PRO A 44 -8.21 -16.63 1.11
C PRO A 44 -7.76 -16.88 -0.34
N TYR A 45 -8.27 -16.11 -1.30
CA TYR A 45 -7.86 -16.22 -2.71
C TYR A 45 -6.39 -15.83 -2.89
N ALA A 46 -5.97 -14.69 -2.33
CA ALA A 46 -4.59 -14.21 -2.43
C ALA A 46 -3.60 -15.19 -1.76
N HIS A 47 -3.95 -15.67 -0.57
CA HIS A 47 -3.15 -16.65 0.17
C HIS A 47 -3.05 -17.99 -0.55
N ARG A 48 -4.18 -18.52 -1.04
CA ARG A 48 -4.17 -19.80 -1.76
C ARG A 48 -3.38 -19.74 -3.05
N ILE A 49 -3.48 -18.65 -3.81
CA ILE A 49 -2.65 -18.46 -5.01
C ILE A 49 -1.17 -18.40 -4.64
N ARG A 50 -0.81 -17.65 -3.58
CA ARG A 50 0.58 -17.57 -3.14
C ARG A 50 1.12 -18.92 -2.68
N SER A 51 0.34 -19.69 -1.94
CA SER A 51 0.67 -21.06 -1.51
C SER A 51 0.90 -21.99 -2.70
N VAL A 52 -0.02 -21.97 -3.69
CA VAL A 52 0.12 -22.78 -4.92
C VAL A 52 1.35 -22.36 -5.72
N ILE A 53 1.59 -21.07 -5.88
CA ILE A 53 2.77 -20.53 -6.57
C ILE A 53 4.06 -20.93 -5.83
N GLY A 54 4.07 -20.84 -4.50
CA GLY A 54 5.21 -21.28 -3.67
C GLY A 54 5.51 -22.76 -3.84
N HIS A 55 4.47 -23.61 -3.87
CA HIS A 55 4.62 -25.04 -4.12
C HIS A 55 5.23 -25.31 -5.51
N ILE A 56 4.80 -24.58 -6.54
CA ILE A 56 5.37 -24.67 -7.90
C ILE A 56 6.81 -24.15 -7.94
N ALA A 57 7.13 -23.10 -7.17
CA ALA A 57 8.49 -22.56 -7.07
C ALA A 57 9.48 -23.56 -6.47
N ASN A 58 9.00 -24.37 -5.51
CA ASN A 58 9.77 -25.44 -4.87
C ASN A 58 9.88 -26.70 -5.74
N ALA A 59 8.95 -26.91 -6.67
CA ALA A 59 9.11 -27.93 -7.69
C ALA A 59 10.31 -27.58 -8.59
N LYS A 60 10.94 -28.58 -9.19
CA LYS A 60 11.96 -28.39 -10.25
C LYS A 60 11.32 -28.60 -11.63
N PRO A 61 10.49 -27.67 -12.12
CA PRO A 61 9.91 -27.81 -13.46
C PRO A 61 11.02 -27.71 -14.52
N GLU A 62 10.83 -28.39 -15.66
CA GLU A 62 11.71 -28.24 -16.84
C GLU A 62 11.74 -26.80 -17.38
N TYR A 63 10.64 -26.06 -17.17
CA TYR A 63 10.51 -24.65 -17.51
C TYR A 63 10.42 -23.79 -16.25
N ARG A 64 11.32 -22.83 -16.11
CA ARG A 64 11.35 -21.87 -14.99
C ARG A 64 10.96 -20.48 -15.50
N HIS A 65 9.88 -19.93 -14.96
CA HIS A 65 9.43 -18.58 -15.32
C HIS A 65 10.41 -17.53 -14.78
N SER A 66 10.60 -16.41 -15.50
CA SER A 66 11.49 -15.29 -15.12
C SER A 66 11.15 -14.65 -13.77
N TYR A 67 9.96 -14.92 -13.23
CA TYR A 67 9.52 -14.41 -11.93
C TYR A 67 10.04 -15.25 -10.78
N PHE A 68 10.64 -16.42 -11.03
CA PHE A 68 11.33 -17.23 -10.03
C PHE A 68 12.85 -17.02 -10.03
N ASP A 69 13.38 -16.28 -11.00
CA ASP A 69 14.82 -16.09 -11.14
C ASP A 69 15.29 -14.92 -10.29
N THR A 70 16.11 -15.22 -9.28
CA THR A 70 16.79 -14.21 -8.50
C THR A 70 18.00 -13.72 -9.28
N ARG A 71 18.09 -12.39 -9.43
CA ARG A 71 19.19 -11.70 -10.11
C ARG A 71 19.75 -10.60 -9.23
N GLU A 72 20.93 -10.10 -9.58
CA GLU A 72 21.51 -8.94 -8.91
C GLU A 72 20.60 -7.72 -9.06
N VAL A 73 20.28 -7.09 -7.92
CA VAL A 73 19.33 -5.99 -7.88
C VAL A 73 20.04 -4.67 -8.17
N ARG A 74 19.90 -4.15 -9.38
CA ARG A 74 20.42 -2.83 -9.79
C ARG A 74 19.33 -1.77 -9.76
N LYS A 75 18.08 -2.16 -9.96
CA LYS A 75 16.91 -1.28 -9.81
C LYS A 75 15.75 -1.99 -9.13
N ILE A 76 15.08 -1.28 -8.23
CA ILE A 76 13.94 -1.77 -7.47
C ILE A 76 12.69 -0.93 -7.69
N GLY A 77 11.55 -1.59 -7.87
CA GLY A 77 10.23 -0.99 -7.95
C GLY A 77 9.49 -1.08 -6.62
N TYR A 78 8.82 -0.02 -6.21
CA TYR A 78 7.92 0.00 -5.06
C TYR A 78 6.48 0.29 -5.49
N ILE A 79 5.56 -0.60 -5.17
CA ILE A 79 4.12 -0.33 -5.23
C ILE A 79 3.69 0.12 -3.84
N VAL A 80 3.32 1.39 -3.67
CA VAL A 80 2.97 1.94 -2.36
C VAL A 80 1.47 2.19 -2.29
N VAL A 81 0.79 1.45 -1.41
CA VAL A 81 -0.65 1.57 -1.19
C VAL A 81 -0.94 2.58 -0.08
N SER A 82 -1.78 3.55 -0.39
CA SER A 82 -2.24 4.61 0.51
C SER A 82 -3.71 4.90 0.29
N THR A 83 -4.27 5.74 1.16
CA THR A 83 -5.64 6.25 0.98
C THR A 83 -5.68 7.46 0.03
N ASP A 84 -6.83 7.71 -0.59
CA ASP A 84 -7.08 8.98 -1.28
C ASP A 84 -7.38 10.12 -0.29
N ARG A 85 -8.14 9.80 0.76
CA ARG A 85 -8.61 10.77 1.77
C ARG A 85 -7.70 10.82 3.00
N GLY A 86 -7.69 11.97 3.67
CA GLY A 86 -6.95 12.18 4.91
C GLY A 86 -7.74 11.77 6.15
N LEU A 87 -7.36 12.31 7.32
CA LEU A 87 -8.01 12.06 8.63
C LEU A 87 -8.03 10.58 9.05
N CYS A 88 -7.00 9.83 8.64
CA CYS A 88 -6.83 8.40 8.91
C CYS A 88 -5.75 8.12 9.97
N GLY A 89 -5.49 9.08 10.87
CA GLY A 89 -4.43 8.98 11.87
C GLY A 89 -3.06 8.71 11.22
N GLY A 90 -2.33 7.75 11.78
CA GLY A 90 -0.97 7.38 11.35
C GLY A 90 -0.89 6.44 10.14
N LEU A 91 -2.02 5.99 9.57
CA LEU A 91 -2.05 4.90 8.57
C LEU A 91 -1.09 5.12 7.38
N ASN A 92 -1.19 6.28 6.73
CA ASN A 92 -0.34 6.60 5.58
C ASN A 92 1.10 6.91 6.01
N ILE A 93 1.29 7.67 7.08
CA ILE A 93 2.62 8.08 7.53
C ILE A 93 3.45 6.87 7.97
N ASN A 94 2.84 5.88 8.62
CA ASN A 94 3.53 4.66 9.03
C ASN A 94 3.97 3.83 7.82
N ALA A 95 3.11 3.69 6.80
CA ALA A 95 3.48 3.05 5.54
C ALA A 95 4.60 3.81 4.82
N PHE A 96 4.50 5.14 4.72
CA PHE A 96 5.53 5.95 4.05
C PHE A 96 6.87 5.89 4.78
N LYS A 97 6.86 5.88 6.12
CA LYS A 97 8.09 5.69 6.90
C LYS A 97 8.72 4.33 6.60
N ALA A 98 7.94 3.25 6.60
CA ALA A 98 8.45 1.92 6.24
C ALA A 98 9.00 1.89 4.80
N THR A 99 8.29 2.52 3.84
CA THR A 99 8.79 2.67 2.47
C THR A 99 10.11 3.41 2.42
N VAL A 100 10.20 4.58 3.05
CA VAL A 100 11.39 5.43 3.03
C VAL A 100 12.58 4.74 3.69
N THR A 101 12.38 4.05 4.82
CA THR A 101 13.44 3.26 5.45
C THR A 101 13.96 2.18 4.51
N SER A 102 13.05 1.41 3.89
CA SER A 102 13.45 0.37 2.93
C SER A 102 14.14 0.96 1.70
N MET A 103 13.63 2.06 1.14
CA MET A 103 14.24 2.76 0.03
C MET A 103 15.67 3.22 0.37
N LYS A 104 15.88 3.72 1.58
CA LYS A 104 17.20 4.18 2.02
C LYS A 104 18.21 3.03 2.03
N GLU A 105 17.84 1.84 2.51
CA GLU A 105 18.72 0.67 2.53
C GLU A 105 19.21 0.27 1.12
N TRP A 106 18.39 0.49 0.09
CA TRP A 106 18.76 0.23 -1.30
C TRP A 106 19.52 1.39 -1.93
N ALA A 107 19.12 2.64 -1.65
CA ALA A 107 19.82 3.82 -2.12
C ALA A 107 21.26 3.88 -1.58
N ASP A 108 21.49 3.50 -0.32
CA ASP A 108 22.81 3.43 0.30
C ASP A 108 23.72 2.37 -0.39
N LYS A 109 23.13 1.40 -1.09
CA LYS A 109 23.83 0.41 -1.93
C LYS A 109 24.01 0.87 -3.39
N GLY A 110 23.56 2.09 -3.74
CA GLY A 110 23.61 2.61 -5.10
C GLY A 110 22.57 2.01 -6.06
N VAL A 111 21.50 1.40 -5.53
CA VAL A 111 20.42 0.80 -6.33
C VAL A 111 19.38 1.87 -6.69
N ASP A 112 19.00 1.92 -7.96
CA ASP A 112 17.99 2.85 -8.46
C ASP A 112 16.58 2.47 -7.98
N ILE A 113 15.72 3.47 -7.75
CA ILE A 113 14.39 3.25 -7.18
C ILE A 113 13.31 3.89 -8.05
N GLU A 114 12.27 3.12 -8.39
CA GLU A 114 11.06 3.59 -9.05
C GLU A 114 9.82 3.29 -8.21
N ILE A 115 8.83 4.18 -8.25
CA ILE A 115 7.66 4.11 -7.40
C ILE A 115 6.39 4.11 -8.26
N CYS A 116 5.50 3.17 -7.98
CA CYS A 116 4.11 3.18 -8.40
C CYS A 116 3.25 3.47 -7.17
N THR A 117 2.44 4.53 -7.19
CA THR A 117 1.60 4.90 -6.05
C THR A 117 0.15 4.52 -6.28
N ILE A 118 -0.46 3.85 -5.31
CA ILE A 118 -1.88 3.59 -5.26
C ILE A 118 -2.48 4.50 -4.19
N GLY A 119 -3.37 5.40 -4.59
CA GLY A 119 -4.00 6.40 -3.73
C GLY A 119 -3.33 7.78 -3.79
N GLY A 120 -4.16 8.83 -3.68
CA GLY A 120 -3.75 10.22 -3.81
C GLY A 120 -2.78 10.72 -2.74
N ARG A 121 -2.77 10.13 -1.53
CA ARG A 121 -1.85 10.54 -0.46
C ARG A 121 -0.42 10.09 -0.72
N ALA A 122 -0.19 8.87 -1.21
CA ALA A 122 1.13 8.42 -1.64
C ALA A 122 1.64 9.28 -2.78
N ALA A 123 0.81 9.51 -3.80
CA ALA A 123 1.22 10.29 -4.95
C ALA A 123 1.63 11.72 -4.56
N SER A 124 0.86 12.37 -3.67
CA SER A 124 1.21 13.71 -3.16
C SER A 124 2.50 13.71 -2.32
N PHE A 125 2.69 12.68 -1.48
CA PHE A 125 3.86 12.56 -0.61
C PHE A 125 5.14 12.32 -1.42
N PHE A 126 5.17 11.30 -2.27
CA PHE A 126 6.39 10.92 -3.00
C PHE A 126 6.79 11.92 -4.09
N ASN A 127 5.81 12.62 -4.68
CA ASN A 127 6.11 13.76 -5.57
C ASN A 127 6.82 14.89 -4.82
N SER A 128 6.47 15.13 -3.56
CA SER A 128 7.10 16.18 -2.73
C SER A 128 8.42 15.72 -2.10
N TYR A 129 8.51 14.44 -1.76
CA TYR A 129 9.71 13.84 -1.15
C TYR A 129 10.88 13.69 -2.13
N GLY A 130 10.60 13.59 -3.44
CA GLY A 130 11.62 13.48 -4.49
C GLY A 130 11.85 12.05 -5.00
N GLY A 131 10.86 11.17 -4.88
CA GLY A 131 10.92 9.83 -5.47
C GLY A 131 10.55 9.83 -6.96
N LYS A 132 11.12 8.92 -7.75
CA LYS A 132 10.76 8.74 -9.16
C LYS A 132 9.45 7.97 -9.30
N VAL A 133 8.32 8.70 -9.29
CA VAL A 133 6.98 8.13 -9.49
C VAL A 133 6.75 7.87 -10.98
N VAL A 134 6.66 6.61 -11.38
CA VAL A 134 6.48 6.19 -12.78
C VAL A 134 5.03 5.89 -13.15
N ALA A 135 4.21 5.57 -12.16
CA ALA A 135 2.78 5.34 -12.33
C ALA A 135 2.03 5.76 -11.07
N SER A 136 0.79 6.23 -11.23
CA SER A 136 -0.07 6.51 -10.10
C SER A 136 -1.54 6.30 -10.44
N VAL A 137 -2.27 5.66 -9.54
CA VAL A 137 -3.74 5.64 -9.55
C VAL A 137 -4.27 6.38 -8.34
N ARG A 138 -5.36 7.12 -8.53
CA ARG A 138 -6.01 7.95 -7.50
C ARG A 138 -7.53 7.79 -7.62
N ASP A 139 -8.22 8.25 -6.60
CA ASP A 139 -9.69 8.36 -6.57
C ASP A 139 -10.40 7.01 -6.73
N LEU A 140 -9.86 5.97 -6.10
CA LEU A 140 -10.40 4.61 -6.10
C LEU A 140 -11.71 4.46 -5.29
N GLY A 141 -12.02 5.47 -4.47
CA GLY A 141 -13.23 5.48 -3.66
C GLY A 141 -13.23 4.44 -2.54
N ASP A 142 -14.44 4.01 -2.15
CA ASP A 142 -14.61 3.01 -1.08
C ASP A 142 -14.71 1.57 -1.60
N THR A 143 -14.86 1.38 -2.92
CA THR A 143 -15.11 0.07 -3.54
C THR A 143 -14.20 -0.17 -4.73
N PRO A 144 -12.88 -0.31 -4.50
CA PRO A 144 -11.94 -0.53 -5.59
C PRO A 144 -12.17 -1.89 -6.25
N GLU A 145 -12.03 -1.91 -7.55
CA GLU A 145 -11.99 -3.12 -8.38
C GLU A 145 -10.58 -3.39 -8.87
N ILE A 146 -10.32 -4.63 -9.31
CA ILE A 146 -9.00 -5.04 -9.80
C ILE A 146 -8.63 -4.26 -11.07
N SER A 147 -9.61 -4.00 -11.94
CA SER A 147 -9.50 -3.18 -13.16
C SER A 147 -8.89 -1.81 -12.89
N ASP A 148 -9.19 -1.21 -11.74
CA ASP A 148 -8.73 0.14 -11.40
C ASP A 148 -7.22 0.20 -11.17
N VAL A 149 -6.61 -0.88 -10.69
CA VAL A 149 -5.19 -0.92 -10.30
C VAL A 149 -4.28 -1.60 -11.31
N ILE A 150 -4.82 -2.48 -12.17
CA ILE A 150 -4.04 -3.26 -13.16
C ILE A 150 -3.13 -2.37 -13.98
N GLY A 151 -3.64 -1.25 -14.52
CA GLY A 151 -2.86 -0.39 -15.41
C GLY A 151 -1.60 0.17 -14.75
N SER A 152 -1.69 0.61 -13.49
CA SER A 152 -0.56 1.19 -12.77
C SER A 152 0.46 0.12 -12.34
N VAL A 153 -0.02 -1.04 -11.89
CA VAL A 153 0.84 -2.17 -11.51
C VAL A 153 1.58 -2.73 -12.73
N LYS A 154 0.89 -2.80 -13.88
CA LYS A 154 1.46 -3.31 -15.13
C LYS A 154 2.68 -2.51 -15.58
N VAL A 155 2.72 -1.20 -15.35
CA VAL A 155 3.91 -0.39 -15.70
C VAL A 155 5.19 -0.92 -15.03
N LEU A 156 5.12 -1.36 -13.77
CA LEU A 156 6.28 -1.94 -13.10
C LEU A 156 6.56 -3.37 -13.56
N LEU A 157 5.51 -4.17 -13.81
CA LEU A 157 5.67 -5.53 -14.32
C LEU A 157 6.30 -5.55 -15.72
N ASP A 158 5.84 -4.71 -16.63
CA ASP A 158 6.39 -4.58 -17.99
C ASP A 158 7.87 -4.17 -17.94
N LYS A 159 8.26 -3.29 -17.00
CA LYS A 159 9.67 -2.92 -16.75
C LYS A 159 10.48 -4.06 -16.15
N TYR A 160 9.87 -4.89 -15.30
CA TYR A 160 10.53 -6.09 -14.78
C TYR A 160 10.77 -7.11 -15.90
N ASP A 161 9.77 -7.33 -16.75
CA ASP A 161 9.84 -8.21 -17.92
C ASP A 161 10.90 -7.75 -18.91
N ALA A 162 11.03 -6.43 -19.11
CA ALA A 162 12.09 -5.82 -19.92
C ALA A 162 13.50 -5.87 -19.28
N GLY A 163 13.61 -6.31 -18.02
CA GLY A 163 14.87 -6.35 -17.28
C GLY A 163 15.38 -4.98 -16.83
N GLU A 164 14.52 -3.96 -16.83
CA GLU A 164 14.85 -2.63 -16.32
C GLU A 164 14.74 -2.55 -14.79
N ILE A 165 13.86 -3.37 -14.21
CA ILE A 165 13.63 -3.52 -12.76
C ILE A 165 13.91 -4.96 -12.37
N ASP A 166 14.72 -5.15 -11.34
CA ASP A 166 15.18 -6.47 -10.91
C ASP A 166 14.35 -7.05 -9.77
N GLN A 167 13.64 -6.19 -9.02
CA GLN A 167 12.80 -6.57 -7.89
C GLN A 167 11.63 -5.58 -7.73
N ILE A 168 10.45 -6.06 -7.35
CA ILE A 168 9.28 -5.23 -7.01
C ILE A 168 8.80 -5.57 -5.60
N ASN A 169 8.68 -4.54 -4.76
CA ASN A 169 8.14 -4.61 -3.41
C ASN A 169 6.77 -3.94 -3.34
N LEU A 170 5.82 -4.59 -2.65
CA LEU A 170 4.53 -4.04 -2.28
C LEU A 170 4.59 -3.50 -0.85
N VAL A 171 4.24 -2.22 -0.68
CA VAL A 171 4.04 -1.60 0.62
C VAL A 171 2.55 -1.42 0.88
N SER A 172 2.07 -2.05 1.94
CA SER A 172 0.68 -1.95 2.37
C SER A 172 0.57 -1.99 3.89
N ASN A 173 -0.59 -1.62 4.43
CA ASN A 173 -0.88 -1.82 5.84
C ASN A 173 -1.70 -3.11 6.01
N ASP A 174 -1.15 -4.11 6.69
CA ASP A 174 -1.92 -5.29 7.08
C ASP A 174 -2.88 -4.95 8.22
N PHE A 175 -4.10 -5.47 8.11
CA PHE A 175 -5.16 -5.26 9.08
C PHE A 175 -5.03 -6.33 10.19
N VAL A 176 -4.48 -5.93 11.34
CA VAL A 176 -4.36 -6.81 12.51
C VAL A 176 -5.66 -6.76 13.32
N ASN A 177 -6.09 -5.56 13.68
CA ASN A 177 -7.36 -5.32 14.37
C ASN A 177 -7.81 -3.87 14.14
N THR A 178 -8.95 -3.47 14.74
CA THR A 178 -9.54 -2.15 14.54
C THR A 178 -8.67 -0.97 15.03
N MET A 179 -7.70 -1.22 15.91
CA MET A 179 -6.80 -0.20 16.45
C MET A 179 -5.39 -0.30 15.84
N THR A 180 -5.01 -1.48 15.34
CA THR A 180 -3.65 -1.79 14.89
C THR A 180 -3.64 -2.13 13.40
N HIS A 181 -2.93 -1.29 12.66
CA HIS A 181 -2.55 -1.52 11.28
C HIS A 181 -1.02 -1.60 11.22
N ARG A 182 -0.48 -2.68 10.64
CA ARG A 182 0.97 -2.88 10.56
C ARG A 182 1.45 -2.56 9.15
N PRO A 183 2.35 -1.57 8.96
CA PRO A 183 2.96 -1.35 7.67
C PRO A 183 3.91 -2.51 7.35
N GLU A 184 3.76 -3.10 6.17
CA GLU A 184 4.60 -4.18 5.68
C GLU A 184 5.17 -3.83 4.31
N VAL A 185 6.43 -4.23 4.10
CA VAL A 185 7.12 -4.15 2.81
C VAL A 185 7.38 -5.58 2.37
N ASN A 186 6.52 -6.08 1.48
CA ASN A 186 6.54 -7.46 1.03
C ASN A 186 7.07 -7.53 -0.40
N GLN A 187 8.06 -8.36 -0.65
CA GLN A 187 8.52 -8.63 -2.01
C GLN A 187 7.43 -9.36 -2.79
N LEU A 188 7.11 -8.84 -3.98
CA LEU A 188 6.11 -9.41 -4.89
C LEU A 188 6.79 -10.26 -5.97
N VAL A 189 7.77 -9.69 -6.67
CA VAL A 189 8.61 -10.38 -7.65
C VAL A 189 10.08 -9.99 -7.47
N PRO A 190 11.05 -10.89 -7.69
CA PRO A 190 10.86 -12.32 -7.96
C PRO A 190 10.19 -13.04 -6.78
N LEU A 191 9.42 -14.08 -7.09
CA LEU A 191 8.77 -14.94 -6.12
C LEU A 191 9.83 -15.79 -5.42
N MET A 192 10.02 -15.54 -4.14
CA MET A 192 10.87 -16.40 -3.31
C MET A 192 10.12 -17.68 -2.96
N PRO A 193 10.79 -18.84 -2.95
CA PRO A 193 10.22 -20.05 -2.41
C PRO A 193 9.84 -19.81 -0.94
N SER A 194 8.65 -20.26 -0.57
CA SER A 194 8.10 -20.11 0.78
C SER A 194 7.77 -21.50 1.29
N ASP A 195 8.31 -21.86 2.44
CA ASP A 195 8.04 -23.14 3.12
C ASP A 195 6.82 -23.06 4.06
N ASP A 196 6.23 -21.88 4.24
CA ASP A 196 5.04 -21.70 5.07
C ASP A 196 3.78 -22.28 4.37
N GLU A 197 3.31 -23.43 4.86
CA GLU A 197 2.01 -24.02 4.51
C GLU A 197 0.82 -23.16 4.99
N ASP A 198 1.06 -22.25 5.93
CA ASP A 198 0.06 -21.38 6.57
C ASP A 198 0.01 -19.95 6.02
N LEU A 199 0.60 -19.69 4.84
CA LEU A 199 0.35 -18.44 4.10
C LEU A 199 -1.12 -18.37 3.69
#